data_AF-A0A940G822-F1
#
_entry.id   AF-A0A940G822-F1
#
_cell.length_a   1.000
_cell.length_b   1.000
_cell.length_c   1.000
_cell.angle_alpha   90.00
_cell.angle_beta   90.00
_cell.angle_gamma   90.00
#
_symmetry.space_group_name_H-M   'P 1'
#
loop_
_entity.id
_entity.type
_entity.pdbx_description
1 polymer ?
#
loop_
_entity_poly.entity_id
_entity_poly.type
_entity_poly.pdbx_seq_one_letter_code
_entity_poly.pdbx_strand_id
1 'polypeptide(L)' 'MAIKVGINGFGRIGRNVLRSAVQNFGNDIEIVAINDLLEPDY' A
#
# COMPACT_ATOMS: atom_id res chain seq x y z
N MET A 1 13.67 10.03 6.22
CA MET A 1 13.81 8.60 5.88
C MET A 1 12.40 8.04 5.99
N ALA A 2 11.82 7.56 4.90
CA ALA A 2 10.43 7.12 4.90
C ALA A 2 10.28 5.78 5.65
N ILE A 3 9.16 5.61 6.35
CA ILE A 3 8.78 4.35 6.98
C ILE A 3 8.36 3.39 5.88
N LYS A 4 9.00 2.22 5.85
CA LYS A 4 8.68 1.16 4.89
C LYS A 4 7.52 0.31 5.41
N VAL A 5 6.47 0.21 4.61
CA VAL A 5 5.24 -0.48 4.99
C VAL A 5 4.89 -1.56 3.97
N GLY A 6 4.53 -2.74 4.46
CA GLY A 6 3.88 -3.78 3.68
C GLY A 6 2.37 -3.81 3.96
N ILE A 7 1.55 -4.05 2.95
CA ILE A 7 0.09 -4.20 3.08
C ILE A 7 -0.25 -5.69 2.95
N ASN A 8 -0.83 -6.28 3.99
CA ASN A 8 -1.35 -7.65 3.95
C ASN A 8 -2.89 -7.63 3.89
N GLY A 9 -3.44 -7.95 2.72
CA GLY A 9 -4.86 -7.80 2.37
C GLY A 9 -5.10 -6.54 1.55
N PHE A 10 -5.17 -6.69 0.22
CA PHE A 10 -5.35 -5.62 -0.76
C PHE A 10 -6.79 -5.46 -1.26
N GLY A 11 -7.73 -5.68 -0.34
CA GLY A 11 -9.15 -5.39 -0.53
C GLY A 11 -9.47 -3.89 -0.53
N ARG A 12 -10.73 -3.56 -0.21
CA ARG A 12 -11.23 -2.17 -0.20
C ARG A 12 -10.36 -1.21 0.63
N ILE A 13 -9.98 -1.62 1.83
CA ILE A 13 -9.18 -0.79 2.75
C ILE A 13 -7.72 -0.71 2.32
N GLY A 14 -7.07 -1.84 1.99
CA GLY A 14 -5.69 -1.85 1.52
C GLY A 14 -5.46 -0.93 0.32
N ARG A 15 -6.38 -0.92 -0.65
CA ARG A 15 -6.33 0.00 -1.80
C ARG A 15 -6.47 1.47 -1.41
N ASN A 16 -7.35 1.80 -0.47
CA ASN A 16 -7.48 3.19 0.00
C ASN A 16 -6.28 3.64 0.85
N VAL A 17 -5.68 2.73 1.61
CA VAL A 17 -4.42 3.00 2.35
C VAL A 17 -3.30 3.32 1.37
N LEU A 18 -3.11 2.51 0.31
CA LEU A 18 -2.11 2.81 -0.73
C LEU A 18 -2.34 4.19 -1.37
N ARG A 19 -3.57 4.50 -1.78
CA ARG A 19 -3.91 5.81 -2.36
C ARG A 19 -3.58 6.96 -1.41
N SER A 20 -3.97 6.85 -0.14
CA SER A 20 -3.70 7.89 0.85
C SER A 20 -2.20 8.04 1.12
N ALA A 21 -1.46 6.94 1.21
CA ALA A 21 -0.01 6.96 1.41
C ALA A 21 0.69 7.71 0.27
N VAL A 22 0.33 7.42 -0.98
CA VAL A 22 0.90 8.09 -2.17
C VAL A 22 0.50 9.56 -2.23
N GLN A 23 -0.77 9.89 -1.97
CA GLN A 23 -1.28 11.26 -2.14
C GLN A 23 -0.90 12.21 -1.01
N ASN A 24 -0.86 11.71 0.23
CA ASN A 24 -0.76 12.55 1.42
C ASN A 24 0.54 12.35 2.22
N PHE A 25 1.24 11.22 2.03
CA PHE A 25 2.36 10.82 2.89
C PHE A 25 3.61 10.36 2.12
N GLY A 26 3.78 10.73 0.85
CA GLY A 26 4.86 10.20 -0.01
C GLY A 26 6.29 10.46 0.48
N ASN A 27 6.50 11.44 1.37
CA ASN A 27 7.82 11.70 1.98
C ASN A 27 8.03 10.93 3.30
N ASP A 28 6.94 10.46 3.92
CA ASP A 28 6.93 9.83 5.25
C ASP A 28 6.73 8.31 5.17
N ILE A 29 6.01 7.83 4.15
CA ILE A 29 5.62 6.43 3.96
C ILE A 29 6.01 5.95 2.57
N GLU A 30 6.68 4.80 2.53
CA GLU A 30 6.99 4.05 1.30
C GLU A 30 6.31 2.68 1.38
N ILE A 31 5.34 2.42 0.49
CA ILE A 31 4.74 1.08 0.37
C ILE A 31 5.68 0.20 -0.44
N VAL A 32 6.26 -0.81 0.20
CA VAL A 32 7.32 -1.65 -0.40
C VAL A 32 6.83 -3.03 -0.85
N ALA A 33 5.70 -3.49 -0.34
CA ALA A 33 5.13 -4.79 -0.69
C ALA A 33 3.61 -4.82 -0.46
N ILE A 34 2.93 -5.63 -1.26
CA ILE A 34 1.50 -5.94 -1.13
C ILE A 34 1.36 -7.46 -1.18
N ASN A 35 0.59 -8.03 -0.26
CA ASN A 35 0.17 -9.43 -0.27
C ASN A 35 -1.36 -9.50 -0.36
N ASP A 36 -1.88 -10.30 -1.29
CA ASP A 36 -3.30 -10.58 -1.47
C ASP A 36 -3.52 -12.03 -1.94
N LEU A 37 -4.77 -12.45 -2.13
CA LEU A 37 -5.12 -13.80 -2.62
C LEU A 37 -5.27 -13.84 -4.14
N LEU A 38 -5.19 -12.69 -4.81
CA LEU A 38 -5.38 -12.54 -6.25
C LEU A 38 -4.04 -12.22 -6.93
N GLU A 39 -3.97 -12.57 -8.21
CA GLU A 39 -2.84 -12.19 -9.06
C GLU A 39 -2.81 -10.66 -9.25
N PRO A 40 -1.63 -10.06 -9.51
CA PRO A 40 -1.50 -8.62 -9.69
C PRO A 40 -2.36 -8.03 -10.83
N ASP A 41 -2.65 -8.84 -11.85
CA ASP A 41 -3.41 -8.43 -13.05
C ASP A 41 -4.94 -8.63 -12.91
N TYR A 42 -5.43 -9.07 -11.75
CA TYR A 42 -6.86 -9.20 -11.47
C TYR A 42 -7.60 -7.85 -11.46
#